data_AF-A0A484MEQ0-F1
#
_entry.id   AF-A0A484MEQ0-F1
#
_cell.length_a   1.000
_cell.length_b   1.000
_cell.length_c   1.000
_cell.angle_alpha   90.00
_cell.angle_beta   90.00
_cell.angle_gamma   90.00
#
_symmetry.space_group_name_H-M   'P 1'
#
loop_
_entity.id
_entity.type
_entity.pdbx_description
1 polymer ?
#
loop_
_entity_poly.entity_id
_entity_poly.type
_entity_poly.pdbx_seq_one_letter_code
_entity_poly.pdbx_strand_id
1 'polypeptide(L)'
;MWLLRDDFMQFCRRCWEEIPFHGGMLSLFNRLHHLKGKLSSWNNEHFGNLFDMMKEAEEDAARAEMLYEADPSPEHRTLCNLKQDELVVISKREHAFWRQKCNVKWLQDGDANTKFFHNLVKEKRRKQRITTLTNDQGHTIEHTASLEAMVVEHYKNLFNSHEPMPSQDVYESFLNAIPPLLFPEHNDLLMRLPEEEEIRNILWEMDSDSAAGPDGFNCRFFKACWDFVKRDVTSACQEVFLGIPLPPAAASSNICLLPKVENAQILKRLGTLLPLIILEEQGAYVPGREILDQILITKEMVHHINRKANGGNLIIKLDMAKAFDKLKWSYLFDILQQFGFCAQFINMVKNLLSSSKYSVLFNGKPCGYFGQSRGIKQRDPLSPLLFIISNEGFSRNLKKLFSLGRIGHFNCGTKSIPITHLSYSDDIIIFSSGHARSILNLRRFLEDYQLVSGQTINYQKSSFVVGKKANIILINKLQQALNMPFKAWSSN
;
A
#
# COMPACT_ATOMS: atom_id res chain seq x y z
N MET A 1 -0.66 -19.70 -19.85
CA MET A 1 -0.42 -20.10 -21.25
C MET A 1 0.85 -20.94 -21.38
N TRP A 2 2.02 -20.45 -20.96
CA TRP A 2 3.29 -21.19 -21.13
C TRP A 2 3.37 -22.54 -20.39
N LEU A 3 2.79 -22.64 -19.19
CA LEU A 3 2.73 -23.88 -18.39
C LEU A 3 1.89 -25.01 -19.03
N LEU A 4 1.21 -24.76 -20.16
CA LEU A 4 0.40 -25.77 -20.85
C LEU A 4 1.21 -26.63 -21.83
N ARG A 5 2.52 -26.39 -21.96
CA ARG A 5 3.43 -27.23 -22.76
C ARG A 5 4.40 -27.98 -21.87
N ASP A 6 4.66 -29.24 -22.22
CA ASP A 6 5.52 -30.13 -21.45
C ASP A 6 7.01 -29.73 -21.52
N ASP A 7 7.43 -29.08 -22.60
CA ASP A 7 8.81 -28.62 -22.82
C ASP A 7 9.16 -27.31 -22.09
N PHE A 8 8.17 -26.58 -21.58
CA PHE A 8 8.35 -25.27 -20.96
C PHE A 8 9.29 -25.33 -19.74
N MET A 9 9.09 -26.30 -18.85
CA MET A 9 9.87 -26.40 -17.61
C MET A 9 11.34 -26.70 -17.89
N GLN A 10 11.62 -27.58 -18.86
CA GLN A 10 12.98 -27.92 -19.25
C GLN A 10 13.66 -26.77 -20.00
N PHE A 11 12.92 -26.04 -20.84
CA PHE A 11 13.40 -24.82 -21.49
C PHE A 11 13.79 -23.76 -20.46
N CYS A 12 12.89 -23.45 -19.52
CA CYS A 12 13.15 -22.44 -18.48
C CYS A 12 14.36 -22.80 -17.62
N ARG A 13 14.48 -24.05 -17.18
CA ARG A 13 15.63 -24.51 -16.38
C ARG A 13 16.94 -24.31 -17.12
N ARG A 14 17.02 -24.76 -18.39
CA ARG A 14 18.22 -24.61 -19.21
C ARG A 14 18.60 -23.14 -19.39
N CYS A 15 17.65 -22.28 -19.74
CA CYS A 15 17.93 -20.85 -19.90
C CYS A 15 18.29 -20.16 -18.58
N TRP A 16 17.76 -20.63 -17.45
CA TRP A 16 18.11 -20.12 -16.12
C TRP A 16 19.55 -20.43 -15.75
N GLU A 17 20.03 -21.62 -16.13
CA GLU A 17 21.38 -22.11 -15.85
C GLU A 17 22.46 -21.51 -16.78
N GLU A 18 22.08 -20.91 -17.92
CA GLU A 18 23.00 -20.20 -18.84
C GLU A 18 23.74 -19.03 -18.16
N ILE A 19 23.09 -18.37 -17.19
CA ILE A 19 23.70 -17.27 -16.43
C ILE A 19 24.22 -17.84 -15.11
N PRO A 20 25.50 -17.68 -14.76
CA PRO A 20 26.03 -18.14 -13.47
C PRO A 20 25.33 -17.49 -12.28
N PHE A 21 25.20 -18.23 -11.18
CA PHE A 21 24.65 -17.68 -9.94
C PHE A 21 25.72 -16.87 -9.22
N HIS A 22 25.41 -15.62 -8.88
CA HIS A 22 26.32 -14.75 -8.11
C HIS A 22 25.75 -14.32 -6.76
N GLY A 23 24.53 -14.77 -6.42
CA GLY A 23 23.85 -14.39 -5.19
C GLY A 23 23.11 -13.05 -5.32
N GLY A 24 22.08 -12.92 -4.51
CA GLY A 24 21.42 -11.65 -4.30
C GLY A 24 20.39 -11.22 -5.33
N MET A 25 19.83 -10.04 -5.07
CA MET A 25 18.81 -9.39 -5.88
C MET A 25 19.30 -9.11 -7.30
N LEU A 26 20.55 -8.67 -7.46
CA LEU A 26 21.09 -8.37 -8.79
C LEU A 26 21.17 -9.64 -9.66
N SER A 27 21.66 -10.74 -9.10
CA SER A 27 21.74 -12.04 -9.80
C SER A 27 20.35 -12.53 -10.21
N LEU A 28 19.37 -12.45 -9.29
CA LEU A 28 17.98 -12.83 -9.57
C LEU A 28 17.40 -12.01 -10.74
N PHE A 29 17.52 -10.68 -10.70
CA PHE A 29 16.96 -9.81 -11.73
C PHE A 29 17.65 -9.98 -13.08
N ASN A 30 18.96 -10.21 -13.12
CA ASN A 30 19.68 -10.51 -14.37
C ASN A 30 19.18 -11.82 -15.00
N ARG A 31 18.97 -12.86 -14.20
CA ARG A 31 18.43 -14.15 -14.64
C ARG A 31 16.98 -14.04 -15.12
N LEU A 32 16.13 -13.31 -14.40
CA LEU A 32 14.76 -13.01 -14.85
C LEU A 32 14.74 -12.23 -16.17
N HIS A 33 15.60 -11.21 -16.31
CA HIS A 33 15.68 -10.41 -17.52
C HIS A 33 16.11 -11.25 -18.74
N HIS A 34 17.12 -12.10 -18.56
CA HIS A 34 17.56 -13.04 -19.59
C HIS A 34 16.47 -14.03 -19.98
N LEU A 35 15.83 -14.65 -18.98
CA LEU A 35 14.73 -15.59 -19.20
C LEU A 35 13.58 -14.91 -19.95
N LYS A 36 13.25 -13.66 -19.62
CA LYS A 36 12.22 -12.87 -20.32
C LYS A 36 12.55 -12.72 -21.81
N GLY A 37 13.81 -12.39 -22.14
CA GLY A 37 14.26 -12.29 -23.53
C GLY A 37 14.11 -13.62 -24.27
N LYS A 38 14.59 -14.71 -23.67
CA LYS A 38 14.49 -16.08 -24.23
C LYS A 38 13.04 -16.53 -24.39
N LEU A 39 12.18 -16.26 -23.42
CA LEU A 39 10.75 -16.56 -23.49
C LEU A 39 10.05 -15.73 -24.56
N SER A 40 10.46 -14.47 -24.79
CA SER A 40 9.90 -13.66 -25.87
C SER A 40 10.24 -14.25 -27.24
N SER A 41 11.50 -14.67 -27.46
CA SER A 41 11.91 -15.35 -28.69
C SER A 41 11.19 -16.69 -28.86
N TRP A 42 11.18 -17.51 -27.80
CA TRP A 42 10.51 -18.81 -27.80
C TRP A 42 9.00 -18.69 -28.05
N ASN A 43 8.36 -17.67 -27.48
CA ASN A 43 6.95 -17.39 -27.70
C ASN A 43 6.66 -17.07 -29.17
N ASN A 44 7.51 -16.26 -29.81
CA ASN A 44 7.37 -15.94 -31.23
C ASN A 44 7.58 -17.19 -32.13
N GLU A 45 8.55 -18.04 -31.79
CA GLU A 45 8.88 -19.24 -32.56
C GLU A 45 7.84 -20.37 -32.41
N HIS A 46 7.29 -20.58 -31.20
CA HIS A 46 6.48 -21.75 -30.88
C HIS A 46 4.97 -21.46 -30.77
N PHE A 47 4.58 -20.22 -30.51
CA PHE A 47 3.16 -19.84 -30.37
C PHE A 47 2.70 -18.86 -31.43
N GLY A 48 3.61 -18.29 -32.24
CA GLY A 48 3.26 -17.37 -33.32
C GLY A 48 2.27 -16.27 -32.90
N ASN A 49 1.45 -15.83 -33.85
CA ASN A 49 0.30 -15.01 -33.55
C ASN A 49 -0.88 -15.93 -33.19
N LEU A 50 -1.25 -15.97 -31.90
CA LEU A 50 -2.36 -16.80 -31.39
C LEU A 50 -3.67 -16.61 -32.18
N PHE A 51 -3.91 -15.41 -32.71
CA PHE A 51 -5.10 -15.12 -33.51
C PHE A 51 -5.05 -15.74 -34.91
N ASP A 52 -3.86 -15.82 -35.51
CA ASP A 52 -3.67 -16.46 -36.81
C ASP A 52 -3.78 -17.99 -36.66
N MET A 53 -3.20 -18.56 -35.60
CA MET A 53 -3.34 -19.99 -35.28
C MET A 53 -4.79 -20.39 -34.97
N MET A 54 -5.55 -19.54 -34.28
CA MET A 54 -6.98 -19.77 -34.01
C MET A 54 -7.76 -19.84 -35.33
N LYS A 55 -7.52 -18.88 -36.22
CA LYS A 55 -8.17 -18.80 -37.52
C LYS A 55 -7.82 -20.02 -38.40
N GLU A 56 -6.55 -20.41 -38.44
CA GLU A 56 -6.11 -21.60 -39.18
C GLU A 56 -6.71 -22.89 -38.63
N ALA A 57 -6.79 -23.03 -37.30
CA ALA A 57 -7.40 -24.19 -36.66
C ALA A 57 -8.92 -24.29 -36.89
N GLU A 58 -9.62 -23.15 -36.88
CA GLU A 58 -11.05 -23.08 -37.25
C GLU A 58 -11.26 -23.48 -38.73
N GLU A 59 -10.42 -22.99 -39.64
CA GLU A 59 -10.46 -23.35 -41.05
C GLU A 59 -10.14 -24.84 -41.29
N ASP A 60 -9.17 -25.40 -40.56
CA ASP A 60 -8.81 -26.83 -40.61
C ASP A 60 -9.92 -27.73 -40.09
N ALA A 61 -10.53 -27.39 -38.94
CA ALA A 61 -11.64 -28.14 -38.37
C ALA A 61 -12.86 -28.13 -39.31
N ALA A 62 -13.22 -26.96 -39.86
CA ALA A 62 -14.29 -26.83 -40.82
C ALA A 62 -14.04 -27.66 -42.10
N ARG A 63 -12.80 -27.67 -42.62
CA ARG A 63 -12.43 -28.52 -43.77
C ARG A 63 -12.56 -30.01 -43.45
N ALA A 64 -12.13 -30.43 -42.27
CA ALA A 64 -12.22 -31.83 -41.85
C ALA A 64 -13.67 -32.29 -41.65
N GLU A 65 -14.53 -31.42 -41.12
CA GLU A 65 -15.99 -31.66 -41.04
C GLU A 65 -16.61 -31.81 -42.43
N MET A 66 -16.30 -30.89 -43.37
CA MET A 66 -16.81 -30.97 -44.74
C MET A 66 -16.39 -32.27 -45.46
N LEU A 67 -15.15 -32.74 -45.25
CA LEU A 67 -14.67 -34.00 -45.83
C LEU A 67 -15.40 -35.21 -45.25
N TYR A 68 -15.69 -35.20 -43.96
CA TYR A 68 -16.46 -36.26 -43.30
C TYR A 68 -17.93 -36.26 -43.70
N GLU A 69 -18.55 -35.09 -43.90
CA GLU A 69 -19.91 -34.96 -44.42
C GLU A 69 -20.02 -35.45 -45.87
N ALA A 70 -18.99 -35.19 -46.68
CA ALA A 70 -18.93 -35.63 -48.08
C ALA A 70 -18.67 -37.14 -48.20
N ASP A 71 -17.83 -37.71 -47.35
CA ASP A 71 -17.50 -39.14 -47.31
C ASP A 71 -17.29 -39.63 -45.85
N PRO A 72 -18.31 -40.27 -45.24
CA PRO A 72 -18.28 -40.75 -43.85
C PRO A 72 -17.40 -41.98 -43.62
N SER A 73 -16.13 -41.91 -44.02
CA SER A 73 -15.16 -42.99 -43.83
C SER A 73 -14.57 -42.98 -42.41
N PRO A 74 -14.09 -44.13 -41.89
CA PRO A 74 -13.39 -44.20 -40.61
C PRO A 74 -12.15 -43.29 -40.54
N GLU A 75 -11.49 -43.07 -41.69
CA GLU A 75 -10.30 -42.21 -41.82
C GLU A 75 -10.68 -40.73 -41.69
N HIS A 76 -11.72 -40.28 -42.40
CA HIS A 76 -12.22 -38.90 -42.30
C HIS A 76 -12.80 -38.61 -40.91
N ARG A 77 -13.45 -39.59 -40.27
CA ARG A 77 -13.91 -39.46 -38.88
C ARG A 77 -12.75 -39.23 -37.91
N THR A 78 -11.67 -39.97 -38.08
CA THR A 78 -10.47 -39.86 -37.23
C THR A 78 -9.79 -38.51 -37.42
N LEU A 79 -9.68 -38.05 -38.67
CA LEU A 79 -9.14 -36.72 -38.99
C LEU A 79 -10.00 -35.59 -38.41
N CYS A 80 -11.33 -35.68 -38.54
CA CYS A 80 -12.26 -34.71 -37.98
C CYS A 80 -12.14 -34.60 -36.45
N ASN A 81 -12.11 -35.73 -35.75
CA ASN A 81 -11.92 -35.75 -34.29
C ASN A 81 -10.56 -35.12 -33.91
N LEU A 82 -9.49 -35.46 -34.61
CA LEU A 82 -8.15 -34.95 -34.34
C LEU A 82 -8.08 -33.42 -34.52
N LYS A 83 -8.67 -32.89 -35.61
CA LYS A 83 -8.71 -31.44 -35.86
C LYS A 83 -9.61 -30.70 -34.88
N GLN A 84 -10.71 -31.32 -34.44
CA GLN A 84 -11.55 -30.75 -33.40
C GLN A 84 -10.86 -30.71 -32.03
N ASP A 85 -10.09 -31.75 -31.69
CA ASP A 85 -9.28 -31.78 -30.48
C ASP A 85 -8.18 -30.71 -30.50
N GLU A 86 -7.51 -30.51 -31.65
CA GLU A 86 -6.55 -29.42 -31.87
C GLU A 86 -7.19 -28.04 -31.65
N LEU A 87 -8.39 -27.80 -32.21
CA LEU A 87 -9.14 -26.56 -32.05
C LEU A 87 -9.52 -26.31 -30.59
N VAL A 88 -9.96 -27.32 -29.85
CA VAL A 88 -10.26 -27.22 -28.42
C VAL A 88 -9.03 -26.81 -27.61
N VAL A 89 -7.86 -27.37 -27.92
CA VAL A 89 -6.59 -27.00 -27.27
C VAL A 89 -6.21 -25.55 -27.54
N ILE A 90 -6.34 -25.09 -28.79
CA ILE A 90 -6.03 -23.71 -29.18
C ILE A 90 -7.00 -22.71 -28.56
N SER A 91 -8.31 -23.02 -28.55
CA SER A 91 -9.33 -22.20 -27.89
C SER A 91 -9.07 -22.06 -26.39
N LYS A 92 -8.74 -23.16 -25.69
CA LYS A 92 -8.33 -23.11 -24.26
C LYS A 92 -7.14 -22.17 -24.03
N ARG A 93 -6.19 -22.10 -24.98
CA ARG A 93 -5.04 -21.19 -24.90
C ARG A 93 -5.47 -19.73 -25.10
N GLU A 94 -6.35 -19.44 -26.06
CA GLU A 94 -6.90 -18.09 -26.28
C GLU A 94 -7.68 -17.59 -25.06
N HIS A 95 -8.54 -18.44 -24.50
CA HIS A 95 -9.25 -18.16 -23.26
C HIS A 95 -8.28 -17.84 -22.11
N ALA A 96 -7.21 -18.62 -21.95
CA ALA A 96 -6.19 -18.35 -20.93
C ALA A 96 -5.45 -17.02 -21.15
N PHE A 97 -5.15 -16.67 -22.41
CA PHE A 97 -4.53 -15.40 -22.79
C PHE A 97 -5.41 -14.20 -22.41
N TRP A 98 -6.69 -14.24 -22.79
CA TRP A 98 -7.63 -13.16 -22.48
C TRP A 98 -7.95 -13.06 -20.99
N ARG A 99 -8.09 -14.20 -20.30
CA ARG A 99 -8.26 -14.24 -18.84
C ARG A 99 -7.11 -13.53 -18.12
N GLN A 100 -5.86 -13.82 -18.52
CA GLN A 100 -4.68 -13.17 -17.96
C GLN A 100 -4.65 -11.66 -18.24
N LYS A 101 -5.01 -11.25 -19.47
CA LYS A 101 -5.00 -9.84 -19.89
C LYS A 101 -6.10 -9.00 -19.22
N CYS A 102 -7.23 -9.63 -18.89
CA CYS A 102 -8.38 -8.94 -18.29
C CYS A 102 -8.35 -8.93 -16.75
N ASN A 103 -7.52 -9.78 -16.10
CA ASN A 103 -7.38 -9.85 -14.64
C ASN A 103 -8.72 -10.02 -13.88
N VAL A 104 -9.67 -10.77 -14.46
CA VAL A 104 -11.02 -10.98 -13.91
C VAL A 104 -11.06 -12.29 -13.11
N LYS A 105 -11.51 -12.20 -11.84
CA LYS A 105 -11.55 -13.32 -10.89
C LYS A 105 -12.85 -14.15 -10.91
N TRP A 106 -13.91 -13.66 -11.55
CA TRP A 106 -15.28 -14.21 -11.42
C TRP A 106 -15.90 -14.55 -12.78
N LEU A 107 -15.60 -15.72 -13.32
CA LEU A 107 -16.38 -16.29 -14.42
C LEU A 107 -16.39 -17.82 -14.25
N GLN A 108 -17.29 -18.27 -13.39
CA GLN A 108 -17.96 -19.55 -13.60
C GLN A 108 -19.17 -19.23 -14.48
N ASP A 109 -19.15 -19.78 -15.69
CA ASP A 109 -20.21 -19.85 -16.69
C ASP A 109 -20.68 -18.55 -17.35
N GLY A 110 -20.40 -18.43 -18.65
CA GLY A 110 -20.95 -17.41 -19.55
C GLY A 110 -20.07 -17.16 -20.78
N ASP A 111 -20.64 -17.40 -21.96
CA ASP A 111 -20.00 -17.35 -23.27
C ASP A 111 -19.09 -16.14 -23.52
N ALA A 112 -17.97 -16.43 -24.20
CA ALA A 112 -16.94 -15.48 -24.58
C ALA A 112 -17.47 -14.40 -25.54
N ASN A 113 -17.55 -13.16 -25.06
CA ASN A 113 -17.78 -12.00 -25.94
C ASN A 113 -16.68 -10.95 -25.78
N THR A 114 -15.58 -11.11 -26.54
CA THR A 114 -14.41 -10.21 -26.59
C THR A 114 -14.79 -8.77 -26.99
N LYS A 115 -15.81 -8.57 -27.85
CA LYS A 115 -16.28 -7.24 -28.27
C LYS A 115 -16.90 -6.44 -27.12
N PHE A 116 -17.67 -7.09 -26.25
CA PHE A 116 -18.24 -6.45 -25.06
C PHE A 116 -17.14 -5.91 -24.14
N PHE A 117 -16.10 -6.71 -23.86
CA PHE A 117 -14.97 -6.30 -23.01
C PHE A 117 -14.18 -5.12 -23.61
N HIS A 118 -13.91 -5.15 -24.92
CA HIS A 118 -13.24 -4.04 -25.61
C HIS A 118 -14.03 -2.73 -25.53
N ASN A 119 -15.35 -2.79 -25.69
CA ASN A 119 -16.21 -1.61 -25.62
C ASN A 119 -16.30 -1.05 -24.18
N LEU A 120 -16.40 -1.92 -23.18
CA LEU A 120 -16.47 -1.52 -21.77
C LEU A 120 -15.17 -0.84 -21.30
N VAL A 121 -14.01 -1.32 -21.75
CA VAL A 121 -12.70 -0.70 -21.48
C VAL A 121 -12.57 0.65 -22.21
N LYS A 122 -12.98 0.73 -23.48
CA LYS A 122 -12.95 1.99 -24.25
C LYS A 122 -13.86 3.05 -23.60
N GLU A 123 -15.05 2.67 -23.14
CA GLU A 123 -16.00 3.58 -22.52
C GLU A 123 -15.50 4.09 -21.15
N LYS A 124 -14.93 3.22 -20.31
CA LYS A 124 -14.28 3.62 -19.05
C LYS A 124 -13.12 4.59 -19.28
N ARG A 125 -12.25 4.31 -20.26
CA ARG A 125 -11.13 5.19 -20.63
C ARG A 125 -11.60 6.55 -21.15
N ARG A 126 -12.70 6.60 -21.90
CA ARG A 126 -13.31 7.85 -22.38
C ARG A 126 -13.85 8.70 -21.22
N LYS A 127 -14.54 8.08 -20.25
CA LYS A 127 -15.13 8.75 -19.07
C LYS A 127 -14.08 9.26 -18.07
N GLN A 128 -12.90 8.63 -17.99
CA GLN A 128 -11.83 8.97 -17.04
C GLN A 128 -10.74 9.88 -17.62
N ARG A 129 -10.90 10.36 -18.85
CA ARG A 129 -9.90 11.22 -19.51
C ARG A 129 -9.90 12.60 -18.87
N ILE A 130 -8.76 13.01 -18.32
CA ILE A 130 -8.58 14.34 -17.76
C ILE A 130 -8.27 15.29 -18.91
N THR A 131 -9.18 16.22 -19.19
CA THR A 131 -9.06 17.20 -20.28
C THR A 131 -8.67 18.60 -19.82
N THR A 132 -8.94 18.93 -18.56
CA THR A 132 -8.63 20.24 -17.97
C THR A 132 -8.21 20.10 -16.51
N LEU A 133 -7.31 20.95 -16.05
CA LEU A 133 -6.94 21.11 -14.64
C LEU A 133 -6.86 22.61 -14.30
N THR A 134 -7.29 22.97 -13.10
CA THR A 134 -7.18 24.33 -12.59
C THR A 134 -6.01 24.41 -11.62
N ASN A 135 -5.14 25.41 -11.79
CA ASN A 135 -3.99 25.61 -10.91
C ASN A 135 -4.39 26.32 -9.59
N ASP A 136 -3.44 26.42 -8.65
CA ASP A 136 -3.65 27.09 -7.35
C ASP A 136 -3.95 28.61 -7.47
N GLN A 137 -3.78 29.18 -8.67
CA GLN A 137 -4.09 30.58 -9.00
C GLN A 137 -5.43 30.74 -9.73
N GLY A 138 -6.21 29.66 -9.91
CA GLY A 138 -7.53 29.70 -10.55
C GLY A 138 -7.51 29.66 -12.09
N HIS A 139 -6.37 29.48 -12.74
CA HIS A 139 -6.26 29.37 -14.20
C HIS A 139 -6.53 27.93 -14.67
N THR A 140 -7.46 27.77 -15.60
CA THR A 140 -7.76 26.50 -16.27
C THR A 140 -6.79 26.27 -17.42
N ILE A 141 -6.05 25.16 -17.37
CA ILE A 141 -5.14 24.74 -18.41
C ILE A 141 -5.82 23.62 -19.22
N GLU A 142 -5.75 23.72 -20.54
CA GLU A 142 -6.37 22.75 -21.47
C GLU A 142 -5.32 22.00 -22.33
N HIS A 143 -4.08 22.49 -22.35
CA HIS A 143 -3.03 21.92 -23.19
C HIS A 143 -2.37 20.69 -22.55
N THR A 144 -2.43 19.54 -23.22
CA THR A 144 -2.01 18.22 -22.70
C THR A 144 -0.59 18.21 -22.12
N ALA A 145 0.40 18.80 -22.81
CA ALA A 145 1.79 18.81 -22.32
C ALA A 145 1.96 19.68 -21.06
N SER A 146 1.19 20.77 -20.95
CA SER A 146 1.20 21.67 -19.79
C SER A 146 0.49 21.02 -18.59
N LEU A 147 -0.53 20.21 -18.84
CA LEU A 147 -1.20 19.38 -17.83
C LEU A 147 -0.27 18.30 -17.28
N GLU A 148 0.46 17.59 -18.15
CA GLU A 148 1.44 16.59 -17.74
C GLU A 148 2.55 17.21 -16.86
N ALA A 149 3.13 18.33 -17.30
CA ALA A 149 4.16 19.03 -16.54
C ALA A 149 3.65 19.52 -15.17
N MET A 150 2.44 20.09 -15.12
CA MET A 150 1.83 20.55 -13.87
C MET A 150 1.58 19.40 -12.90
N VAL A 151 1.06 18.27 -13.38
CA VAL A 151 0.81 17.10 -12.55
C VAL A 151 2.13 16.54 -12.00
N VAL A 152 3.14 16.41 -12.84
CA VAL A 152 4.48 15.94 -12.41
C VAL A 152 5.06 16.89 -11.36
N GLU A 153 5.01 18.19 -11.58
CA GLU A 153 5.54 19.20 -10.65
C GLU A 153 4.78 19.20 -9.32
N HIS A 154 3.44 19.08 -9.35
CA HIS A 154 2.63 18.95 -8.13
C HIS A 154 3.05 17.76 -7.27
N TYR A 155 3.18 16.57 -7.86
CA TYR A 155 3.58 15.37 -7.12
C TYR A 155 5.06 15.42 -6.71
N LYS A 156 5.93 15.96 -7.56
CA LYS A 156 7.35 16.16 -7.22
C LYS A 156 7.49 17.05 -5.99
N ASN A 157 6.74 18.15 -5.92
CA ASN A 157 6.72 19.03 -4.75
C ASN A 157 6.03 18.38 -3.55
N LEU A 158 4.94 17.63 -3.74
CA LEU A 158 4.29 16.88 -2.67
C LEU A 158 5.25 15.87 -2.00
N PHE A 159 6.15 15.25 -2.76
CA PHE A 159 7.07 14.23 -2.22
C PHE A 159 8.47 14.75 -1.89
N ASN A 160 8.81 15.99 -2.25
CA ASN A 160 10.16 16.54 -2.09
C ASN A 160 10.24 17.97 -1.56
N SER A 161 9.11 18.62 -1.23
CA SER A 161 9.15 20.01 -0.73
C SER A 161 9.96 20.13 0.55
N HIS A 162 10.80 21.16 0.62
CA HIS A 162 11.52 21.51 1.84
C HIS A 162 10.54 22.01 2.89
N GLU A 163 10.47 21.35 4.03
CA GLU A 163 9.59 21.77 5.13
C GLU A 163 10.38 22.51 6.20
N PRO A 164 9.74 23.50 6.85
CA PRO A 164 10.35 24.18 7.98
C PRO A 164 10.75 23.16 9.05
N MET A 165 11.94 23.35 9.61
CA MET A 165 12.42 22.56 10.73
C MET A 165 11.95 23.22 12.03
N PRO A 166 11.45 22.44 13.00
CA PRO A 166 11.22 22.94 14.35
C PRO A 166 12.54 23.37 14.98
N SER A 167 12.48 24.15 16.06
CA SER A 167 13.67 24.36 16.88
C SER A 167 14.14 23.04 17.48
N GLN A 168 15.44 22.94 17.75
CA GLN A 168 16.06 21.74 18.32
C GLN A 168 15.36 21.31 19.61
N ASP A 169 15.07 22.26 20.51
CA ASP A 169 14.40 22.00 21.78
C ASP A 169 13.00 21.36 21.62
N VAL A 170 12.23 21.80 20.61
CA VAL A 170 10.91 21.24 20.33
C VAL A 170 11.05 19.82 19.82
N TYR A 171 11.96 19.60 18.88
CA TYR A 171 12.22 18.27 18.30
C TYR A 171 12.67 17.26 19.36
N GLU A 172 13.65 17.63 20.19
CA GLU A 172 14.15 16.79 21.28
C GLU A 172 13.07 16.53 22.34
N SER A 173 12.28 17.54 22.71
CA SER A 173 11.16 17.36 23.65
C SER A 173 10.15 16.32 23.15
N PHE A 174 9.88 16.29 21.85
CA PHE A 174 9.00 15.31 21.21
C PHE A 174 9.59 13.90 21.27
N LEU A 175 10.87 13.75 20.95
CA LEU A 175 11.56 12.45 20.99
C LEU A 175 11.70 11.92 22.43
N ASN A 176 11.96 12.80 23.40
CA ASN A 176 12.08 12.44 24.82
C ASN A 176 10.77 11.91 25.44
N ALA A 177 9.63 12.02 24.76
CA ALA A 177 8.39 11.37 25.19
C ALA A 177 8.31 9.89 24.81
N ILE A 178 9.30 9.38 24.07
CA ILE A 178 9.31 8.04 23.50
C ILE A 178 10.30 7.19 24.29
N PRO A 179 9.83 6.13 24.97
CA PRO A 179 10.71 5.25 25.71
C PRO A 179 11.36 4.20 24.79
N PRO A 180 12.57 3.74 25.12
CA PRO A 180 13.17 2.56 24.48
C PRO A 180 12.47 1.31 25.01
N LEU A 181 11.61 0.71 24.17
CA LEU A 181 10.81 -0.47 24.52
C LEU A 181 11.33 -1.76 23.87
N LEU A 182 12.18 -1.63 22.87
CA LEU A 182 12.81 -2.77 22.21
C LEU A 182 14.20 -3.05 22.77
N PHE A 183 14.42 -4.32 23.08
CA PHE A 183 15.65 -4.86 23.62
C PHE A 183 16.37 -5.70 22.56
N PRO A 184 17.63 -6.11 22.79
CA PRO A 184 18.38 -6.92 21.84
C PRO A 184 17.63 -8.16 21.35
N GLU A 185 16.92 -8.90 22.23
CA GLU A 185 16.23 -10.13 21.80
C GLU A 185 15.10 -9.85 20.78
N HIS A 186 14.41 -8.72 20.92
CA HIS A 186 13.40 -8.29 19.96
C HIS A 186 14.02 -7.97 18.59
N ASN A 187 15.20 -7.35 18.58
CA ASN A 187 15.93 -7.02 17.37
C ASN A 187 16.51 -8.27 16.70
N ASP A 188 17.01 -9.23 17.47
CA ASP A 188 17.50 -10.52 16.96
C ASP A 188 16.37 -11.30 16.27
N LEU A 189 15.18 -11.33 16.88
CA LEU A 189 13.99 -11.93 16.27
C LEU A 189 13.62 -11.20 14.96
N LEU A 190 13.56 -9.87 14.99
CA LEU A 190 13.16 -9.05 13.85
C LEU A 190 14.12 -9.24 12.67
N MET A 191 15.43 -9.27 12.94
CA MET A 191 16.48 -9.30 11.92
C MET A 191 17.00 -10.68 11.55
N ARG A 192 16.45 -11.75 12.13
CA ARG A 192 16.78 -13.13 11.74
C ARG A 192 16.63 -13.31 10.22
N LEU A 193 17.64 -13.84 9.54
CA LEU A 193 17.54 -14.05 8.10
C LEU A 193 16.40 -15.02 7.77
N PRO A 194 15.56 -14.74 6.77
CA PRO A 194 14.50 -15.65 6.37
C PRO A 194 15.08 -16.93 5.78
N GLU A 195 14.49 -18.06 6.14
CA GLU A 195 14.87 -19.37 5.61
C GLU A 195 14.10 -19.69 4.32
N GLU A 196 14.63 -20.60 3.48
CA GLU A 196 13.99 -20.99 2.21
C GLU A 196 12.54 -21.46 2.42
N GLU A 197 12.30 -22.24 3.48
CA GLU A 197 10.98 -22.77 3.81
C GLU A 197 9.99 -21.67 4.22
N GLU A 198 10.43 -20.68 5.00
CA GLU A 198 9.62 -19.53 5.36
C GLU A 198 9.19 -18.75 4.10
N ILE A 199 10.13 -18.50 3.19
CA ILE A 199 9.87 -17.79 1.93
C ILE A 199 8.93 -18.59 1.04
N ARG A 200 9.12 -19.91 0.97
CA ARG A 200 8.25 -20.82 0.22
C ARG A 200 6.81 -20.75 0.75
N ASN A 201 6.62 -20.85 2.07
CA ASN A 201 5.29 -20.83 2.66
C ASN A 201 4.54 -19.53 2.31
N ILE A 202 5.21 -18.39 2.44
CA ILE A 202 4.67 -17.07 2.05
C ILE A 202 4.31 -17.05 0.57
N LEU A 203 5.20 -17.51 -0.30
CA LEU A 203 4.96 -17.54 -1.75
C LEU A 203 3.73 -18.38 -2.08
N TRP A 204 3.49 -19.49 -1.38
CA TRP A 204 2.34 -20.36 -1.61
C TRP A 204 1.01 -19.74 -1.22
N GLU A 205 1.00 -18.92 -0.17
CA GLU A 205 -0.17 -18.16 0.27
C GLU A 205 -0.50 -16.97 -0.66
N MET A 206 0.48 -16.47 -1.43
CA MET A 206 0.25 -15.40 -2.40
C MET A 206 -0.71 -15.85 -3.51
N ASP A 207 -1.55 -14.93 -3.98
CA ASP A 207 -2.41 -15.17 -5.15
C ASP A 207 -1.55 -15.42 -6.40
N SER A 208 -1.68 -16.61 -6.98
CA SER A 208 -0.92 -17.03 -8.16
C SER A 208 -1.15 -16.11 -9.36
N ASP A 209 -2.33 -15.50 -9.46
CA ASP A 209 -2.74 -14.63 -10.57
C ASP A 209 -2.59 -13.14 -10.24
N SER A 210 -1.87 -12.79 -9.17
CA SER A 210 -1.52 -11.39 -8.87
C SER A 210 -0.80 -10.73 -10.06
N ALA A 211 -1.09 -9.45 -10.29
CA ALA A 211 -0.49 -8.69 -11.40
C ALA A 211 1.05 -8.80 -11.38
N ALA A 212 1.62 -9.18 -12.52
CA ALA A 212 3.06 -9.28 -12.69
C ALA A 212 3.72 -7.90 -12.60
N GLY A 213 4.96 -7.86 -12.10
CA GLY A 213 5.81 -6.70 -12.20
C GLY A 213 6.18 -6.38 -13.66
N PRO A 214 6.98 -5.34 -13.93
CA PRO A 214 7.48 -5.04 -15.27
C PRO A 214 8.45 -6.11 -15.82
N ASP A 215 8.94 -7.02 -14.97
CA ASP A 215 9.62 -8.24 -15.36
C ASP A 215 8.67 -9.22 -16.08
N GLY A 216 7.37 -9.13 -15.83
CA GLY A 216 6.34 -9.92 -16.51
C GLY A 216 6.08 -11.29 -15.87
N PHE A 217 6.75 -11.60 -14.76
CA PHE A 217 6.55 -12.84 -14.02
C PHE A 217 5.57 -12.60 -12.85
N ASN A 218 4.61 -13.50 -12.68
CA ASN A 218 3.68 -13.50 -11.56
C ASN A 218 4.02 -14.62 -10.56
N CYS A 219 3.32 -14.66 -9.42
CA CYS A 219 3.52 -15.67 -8.39
C CYS A 219 3.38 -17.11 -8.94
N ARG A 220 2.52 -17.33 -9.94
CA ARG A 220 2.37 -18.63 -10.62
C ARG A 220 3.68 -19.13 -11.24
N PHE A 221 4.49 -18.25 -11.83
CA PHE A 221 5.82 -18.62 -12.34
C PHE A 221 6.73 -19.11 -11.22
N PHE A 222 6.85 -18.33 -10.14
CA PHE A 222 7.74 -18.68 -9.03
C PHE A 222 7.31 -19.97 -8.31
N LYS A 223 6.00 -20.23 -8.20
CA LYS A 223 5.48 -21.49 -7.66
C LYS A 223 5.82 -22.68 -8.56
N ALA A 224 5.62 -22.55 -9.88
CA ALA A 224 5.88 -23.63 -10.81
C ALA A 224 7.38 -23.93 -10.97
N CYS A 225 8.21 -22.90 -10.96
CA CYS A 225 9.65 -22.97 -11.20
C CYS A 225 10.49 -23.05 -9.92
N TRP A 226 9.86 -23.20 -8.76
CA TRP A 226 10.50 -23.11 -7.44
C TRP A 226 11.78 -23.96 -7.33
N ASP A 227 11.74 -25.18 -7.86
CA ASP A 227 12.86 -26.14 -7.79
C ASP A 227 14.22 -25.58 -8.22
N PHE A 228 14.25 -24.68 -9.21
CA PHE A 228 15.49 -24.08 -9.70
C PHE A 228 15.63 -22.59 -9.40
N VAL A 229 14.55 -21.87 -9.05
CA VAL A 229 14.64 -20.44 -8.68
C VAL A 229 14.79 -20.21 -7.17
N LYS A 230 14.49 -21.20 -6.33
CA LYS A 230 14.44 -21.06 -4.85
C LYS A 230 15.70 -20.46 -4.23
N ARG A 231 16.88 -20.83 -4.75
CA ARG A 231 18.18 -20.34 -4.26
C ARG A 231 18.36 -18.85 -4.57
N ASP A 232 18.00 -18.43 -5.79
CA ASP A 232 18.04 -17.02 -6.20
C ASP A 232 17.08 -16.17 -5.38
N VAL A 233 15.83 -16.63 -5.22
CA VAL A 233 14.81 -15.92 -4.43
C VAL A 233 15.22 -15.83 -2.96
N THR A 234 15.71 -16.92 -2.37
CA THR A 234 16.14 -16.94 -0.96
C THR A 234 17.30 -15.99 -0.72
N SER A 235 18.33 -16.05 -1.56
CA SER A 235 19.49 -15.15 -1.45
C SER A 235 19.09 -13.69 -1.64
N ALA A 236 18.21 -13.39 -2.61
CA ALA A 236 17.69 -12.04 -2.82
C ALA A 236 16.90 -11.50 -1.62
N CYS A 237 16.04 -12.31 -0.99
CA CYS A 237 15.32 -11.92 0.22
C CYS A 237 16.29 -11.64 1.38
N GLN A 238 17.30 -12.48 1.58
CA GLN A 238 18.27 -12.32 2.67
C GLN A 238 19.10 -11.02 2.53
N GLU A 239 19.48 -10.61 1.32
CA GLU A 239 20.20 -9.35 1.09
C GLU A 239 19.42 -8.12 1.57
N VAL A 240 18.09 -8.14 1.47
CA VAL A 240 17.23 -7.06 1.98
C VAL A 240 17.39 -6.94 3.49
N PHE A 241 17.38 -8.06 4.21
CA PHE A 241 17.59 -8.09 5.67
C PHE A 241 19.01 -7.71 6.06
N LEU A 242 20.00 -7.97 5.20
CA LEU A 242 21.38 -7.51 5.39
C LEU A 242 21.55 -6.00 5.12
N GLY A 243 20.50 -5.31 4.65
CA GLY A 243 20.53 -3.89 4.38
C GLY A 243 21.32 -3.53 3.11
N ILE A 244 21.44 -4.47 2.17
CA ILE A 244 22.04 -4.20 0.86
C ILE A 244 21.05 -3.38 0.02
N PRO A 245 21.47 -2.25 -0.60
CA PRO A 245 20.58 -1.43 -1.41
C PRO A 245 19.99 -2.20 -2.60
N LEU A 246 18.71 -1.91 -2.90
CA LEU A 246 17.99 -2.53 -4.00
C LEU A 246 18.59 -2.09 -5.35
N PRO A 247 18.83 -3.00 -6.31
CA PRO A 247 19.30 -2.61 -7.63
C PRO A 247 18.23 -1.77 -8.34
N PRO A 248 18.63 -0.82 -9.22
CA PRO A 248 17.69 0.04 -9.93
C PRO A 248 16.60 -0.72 -10.71
N ALA A 249 16.91 -1.93 -11.22
CA ALA A 249 15.95 -2.80 -11.91
C ALA A 249 14.86 -3.38 -10.99
N ALA A 250 15.19 -3.65 -9.73
CA ALA A 250 14.20 -4.02 -8.70
C ALA A 250 13.39 -2.81 -8.25
N ALA A 251 14.03 -1.65 -8.19
CA ALA A 251 13.46 -0.38 -7.75
C ALA A 251 12.56 0.31 -8.80
N SER A 252 12.81 0.07 -10.09
CA SER A 252 12.06 0.65 -11.22
C SER A 252 10.74 -0.06 -11.52
N SER A 253 10.42 -1.10 -10.74
CA SER A 253 9.16 -1.81 -10.81
C SER A 253 8.11 -1.21 -9.89
N ASN A 254 7.00 -0.77 -10.49
CA ASN A 254 5.83 -0.34 -9.75
C ASN A 254 5.36 -1.47 -8.83
N ILE A 255 5.22 -1.13 -7.54
CA ILE A 255 4.79 -1.98 -6.43
C ILE A 255 5.91 -2.94 -6.00
N CYS A 256 6.62 -2.55 -4.94
CA CYS A 256 7.27 -3.53 -4.08
C CYS A 256 6.16 -4.45 -3.59
N LEU A 257 6.09 -5.65 -4.16
CA LEU A 257 5.27 -6.74 -3.66
C LEU A 257 5.92 -7.23 -2.37
N LEU A 258 5.83 -6.43 -1.31
CA LEU A 258 5.58 -7.07 -0.04
C LEU A 258 4.22 -7.76 -0.22
N PRO A 259 4.13 -9.07 0.01
CA PRO A 259 2.89 -9.81 -0.18
C PRO A 259 1.77 -9.05 0.52
N LYS A 260 0.66 -8.77 -0.19
CA LYS A 260 -0.61 -8.36 0.46
C LYS A 260 -1.20 -9.47 1.37
N VAL A 261 -0.38 -10.45 1.70
CA VAL A 261 -0.67 -11.58 2.55
C VAL A 261 -0.20 -11.16 3.94
N GLU A 262 -1.05 -11.35 4.94
CA GLU A 262 -0.80 -11.02 6.36
C GLU A 262 0.45 -11.72 6.94
N ASN A 263 1.11 -12.58 6.15
CA ASN A 263 2.17 -13.49 6.57
C ASN A 263 3.57 -13.17 6.05
N ALA A 264 3.82 -12.02 5.41
CA ALA A 264 5.20 -11.66 5.08
C ALA A 264 6.05 -11.62 6.36
N GLN A 265 7.19 -12.31 6.39
CA GLN A 265 7.86 -12.66 7.64
C GLN A 265 8.23 -11.44 8.50
N ILE A 266 8.65 -10.35 7.87
CA ILE A 266 8.93 -9.08 8.57
C ILE A 266 7.67 -8.44 9.15
N LEU A 267 6.52 -8.52 8.47
CA LEU A 267 5.24 -7.99 8.96
C LEU A 267 4.76 -8.80 10.15
N LYS A 268 4.90 -10.13 10.11
CA LYS A 268 4.53 -11.01 11.22
C LYS A 268 5.38 -10.72 12.45
N ARG A 269 6.70 -10.64 12.29
CA ARG A 269 7.64 -10.34 13.38
C ARG A 269 7.43 -8.93 13.94
N LEU A 270 7.27 -7.92 13.07
CA LEU A 270 6.96 -6.57 13.52
C LEU A 270 5.59 -6.52 14.22
N GLY A 271 4.60 -7.24 13.69
CA GLY A 271 3.26 -7.37 14.26
C GLY A 271 3.25 -7.92 15.68
N THR A 272 4.14 -8.86 16.01
CA THR A 272 4.30 -9.36 17.39
C THR A 272 4.89 -8.33 18.35
N LEU A 273 5.61 -7.33 17.84
CA LEU A 273 6.20 -6.25 18.65
C LEU A 273 5.25 -5.05 18.83
N LEU A 274 4.26 -4.89 17.95
CA LEU A 274 3.33 -3.74 17.99
C LEU A 274 2.60 -3.60 19.33
N PRO A 275 2.07 -4.66 19.98
CA PRO A 275 1.42 -4.52 21.28
C PRO A 275 2.32 -3.96 22.38
N LEU A 276 3.64 -4.13 22.26
CA LEU A 276 4.62 -3.57 23.21
C LEU A 276 4.85 -2.07 22.96
N ILE A 277 4.82 -1.65 21.70
CA ILE A 277 5.18 -0.29 21.27
C ILE A 277 3.96 0.64 21.25
N ILE A 278 2.80 0.15 20.82
CA ILE A 278 1.63 0.94 20.47
C ILE A 278 0.64 0.98 21.64
N LEU A 279 0.33 2.19 22.12
CA LEU A 279 -0.65 2.41 23.19
C LEU A 279 -2.06 1.93 22.80
N GLU A 280 -2.89 1.58 23.80
CA GLU A 280 -4.26 1.05 23.63
C GLU A 280 -5.20 1.99 22.86
N GLU A 281 -4.92 3.29 22.83
CA GLU A 281 -5.71 4.28 22.10
C GLU A 281 -5.67 4.08 20.57
N GLN A 282 -4.67 3.39 20.02
CA GLN A 282 -4.59 3.08 18.60
C GLN A 282 -5.29 1.74 18.30
N GLY A 283 -6.46 1.78 17.67
CA GLY A 283 -7.21 0.58 17.32
C GLY A 283 -6.81 -0.08 16.00
N ALA A 284 -6.09 0.60 15.11
CA ALA A 284 -5.80 0.08 13.77
C ALA A 284 -4.49 -0.71 13.70
N TYR A 285 -4.48 -1.76 12.88
CA TYR A 285 -3.31 -2.57 12.51
C TYR A 285 -2.53 -3.21 13.67
N VAL A 286 -3.14 -3.28 14.86
CA VAL A 286 -2.59 -4.02 16.02
C VAL A 286 -3.38 -5.31 16.20
N PRO A 287 -2.73 -6.48 16.25
CA PRO A 287 -3.42 -7.76 16.45
C PRO A 287 -4.29 -7.76 17.72
N GLY A 288 -5.52 -8.23 17.60
CA GLY A 288 -6.47 -8.34 18.71
C GLY A 288 -7.22 -7.06 19.06
N ARG A 289 -7.08 -5.97 18.28
CA ARG A 289 -7.88 -4.75 18.45
C ARG A 289 -8.92 -4.63 17.36
N GLU A 290 -10.17 -4.36 17.76
CA GLU A 290 -11.27 -4.18 16.81
C GLU A 290 -11.68 -2.71 16.71
N ILE A 291 -12.13 -2.31 15.51
CA ILE A 291 -12.70 -0.97 15.29
C ILE A 291 -13.96 -0.74 16.15
N LEU A 292 -14.69 -1.81 16.48
CA LEU A 292 -15.91 -1.76 17.29
C LEU A 292 -15.64 -1.23 18.70
N ASP A 293 -14.50 -1.58 19.30
CA ASP A 293 -14.10 -1.08 20.62
C ASP A 293 -13.95 0.44 20.60
N GLN A 294 -13.25 0.96 19.58
CA GLN A 294 -13.03 2.40 19.41
C GLN A 294 -14.35 3.15 19.19
N ILE A 295 -15.27 2.56 18.42
CA ILE A 295 -16.61 3.11 18.19
C ILE A 295 -17.42 3.12 19.51
N LEU A 296 -17.37 2.04 20.29
CA LEU A 296 -18.08 1.91 21.55
C LEU A 296 -17.58 2.93 22.58
N ILE A 297 -16.26 3.04 22.75
CA ILE A 297 -15.66 4.03 23.65
C ILE A 297 -16.06 5.44 23.19
N THR A 298 -15.98 5.74 21.90
CA THR A 298 -16.41 7.04 21.37
C THR A 298 -17.87 7.32 21.70
N LYS A 299 -18.79 6.36 21.55
CA LYS A 299 -20.21 6.51 21.93
C LYS A 299 -20.39 6.80 23.41
N GLU A 300 -19.61 6.16 24.29
CA GLU A 300 -19.67 6.42 25.74
C GLU A 300 -19.15 7.82 26.09
N MET A 301 -18.05 8.25 25.48
CA MET A 301 -17.53 9.61 25.64
C MET A 301 -18.57 10.65 25.21
N VAL A 302 -19.25 10.39 24.09
CA VAL A 302 -20.35 11.21 23.58
C VAL A 302 -21.51 11.27 24.57
N HIS A 303 -21.89 10.14 25.17
CA HIS A 303 -22.93 10.11 26.19
C HIS A 303 -22.60 11.02 27.39
N HIS A 304 -21.31 11.12 27.75
CA HIS A 304 -20.82 11.98 28.82
C HIS A 304 -20.51 13.43 28.44
N ILE A 305 -20.72 13.85 27.18
CA ILE A 305 -20.37 15.22 26.71
C ILE A 305 -21.11 16.35 27.46
N ASN A 306 -22.27 16.06 28.06
CA ASN A 306 -23.05 17.06 28.80
C ASN A 306 -22.71 17.13 30.30
N ARG A 307 -21.76 16.33 30.79
CA ARG A 307 -21.32 16.38 32.19
C ARG A 307 -20.62 17.72 32.48
N LYS A 308 -20.78 18.20 33.71
CA LYS A 308 -20.19 19.48 34.14
C LYS A 308 -18.67 19.34 34.22
N ALA A 309 -17.95 20.07 33.38
CA ALA A 309 -16.51 20.19 33.42
C ALA A 309 -16.11 21.67 33.35
N ASN A 310 -14.94 22.02 33.88
CA ASN A 310 -14.42 23.37 33.72
C ASN A 310 -14.18 23.66 32.22
N GLY A 311 -14.85 24.68 31.68
CA GLY A 311 -14.86 24.97 30.25
C GLY A 311 -15.70 24.04 29.38
N GLY A 312 -16.44 23.09 29.98
CA GLY A 312 -17.23 22.09 29.28
C GLY A 312 -16.40 20.93 28.71
N ASN A 313 -17.08 19.83 28.37
CA ASN A 313 -16.46 18.70 27.68
C ASN A 313 -16.40 18.99 26.16
N LEU A 314 -15.27 18.63 25.54
CA LEU A 314 -14.97 18.88 24.14
C LEU A 314 -14.47 17.59 23.48
N ILE A 315 -15.03 17.29 22.31
CA ILE A 315 -14.57 16.22 21.43
C ILE A 315 -14.06 16.87 20.15
N ILE A 316 -12.86 16.52 19.72
CA ILE A 316 -12.25 17.05 18.49
C ILE A 316 -11.96 15.89 17.57
N LYS A 317 -12.52 15.91 16.36
CA LYS A 317 -12.14 14.99 15.28
C LYS A 317 -11.13 15.69 14.38
N LEU A 318 -9.93 15.12 14.27
CA LEU A 318 -8.89 15.58 13.36
C LEU A 318 -8.98 14.81 12.03
N ASP A 319 -8.69 15.50 10.94
CA ASP A 319 -8.53 14.94 9.59
C ASP A 319 -7.12 15.28 9.11
N MET A 320 -6.33 14.25 8.77
CA MET A 320 -4.94 14.42 8.35
C MET A 320 -4.85 14.50 6.82
N ALA A 321 -4.32 15.61 6.30
CA ALA A 321 -4.20 15.83 4.87
C ALA A 321 -3.09 14.99 4.26
N LYS A 322 -3.45 13.97 3.46
CA LYS A 322 -2.49 13.07 2.78
C LYS A 322 -1.48 12.48 3.78
N ALA A 323 -1.99 11.91 4.88
CA ALA A 323 -1.20 11.53 6.05
C ALA A 323 0.03 10.67 5.74
N PHE A 324 -0.12 9.70 4.84
CA PHE A 324 0.96 8.83 4.38
C PHE A 324 1.99 9.55 3.52
N ASP A 325 1.57 10.44 2.61
CA ASP A 325 2.43 11.07 1.61
C ASP A 325 3.35 12.16 2.22
N LYS A 326 2.93 12.77 3.33
CA LYS A 326 3.63 13.91 3.94
C LYS A 326 4.59 13.56 5.07
N LEU A 327 4.57 12.31 5.55
CA LEU A 327 5.37 11.91 6.71
C LEU A 327 6.88 12.09 6.47
N LYS A 328 7.57 12.91 7.27
CA LYS A 328 9.03 13.08 7.19
C LYS A 328 9.75 11.77 7.52
N TRP A 329 10.70 11.39 6.66
CA TRP A 329 11.52 10.21 6.89
C TRP A 329 12.49 10.38 8.06
N SER A 330 13.07 11.57 8.23
CA SER A 330 13.94 11.86 9.39
C SER A 330 13.20 11.59 10.70
N TYR A 331 11.98 12.13 10.82
CA TYR A 331 11.12 11.87 11.96
C TYR A 331 10.85 10.37 12.14
N LEU A 332 10.40 9.66 11.10
CA LEU A 332 10.16 8.21 11.18
C LEU A 332 11.40 7.45 11.70
N PHE A 333 12.58 7.73 11.17
CA PHE A 333 13.81 7.03 11.58
C PHE A 333 14.22 7.36 13.02
N ASP A 334 14.05 8.61 13.44
CA ASP A 334 14.35 9.01 14.82
C ASP A 334 13.36 8.38 15.81
N ILE A 335 12.07 8.27 15.44
CA ILE A 335 11.07 7.53 16.23
C ILE A 335 11.47 6.05 16.37
N LEU A 336 11.83 5.39 15.28
CA LEU A 336 12.29 4.00 15.30
C LEU A 336 13.54 3.84 16.19
N GLN A 337 14.50 4.76 16.06
CA GLN A 337 15.70 4.74 16.89
C GLN A 337 15.36 4.89 18.38
N GLN A 338 14.45 5.80 18.74
CA GLN A 338 14.06 6.02 20.14
C GLN A 338 13.31 4.84 20.75
N PHE A 339 12.53 4.09 19.97
CA PHE A 339 11.91 2.85 20.43
C PHE A 339 12.92 1.72 20.66
N GLY A 340 14.15 1.83 20.15
CA GLY A 340 15.20 0.83 20.29
C GLY A 340 15.33 -0.13 19.11
N PHE A 341 14.80 0.21 17.93
CA PHE A 341 15.05 -0.58 16.72
C PHE A 341 16.55 -0.50 16.35
N CYS A 342 17.13 -1.64 15.97
CA CYS A 342 18.55 -1.72 15.62
C CYS A 342 18.85 -0.96 14.32
N ALA A 343 20.10 -0.50 14.18
CA ALA A 343 20.54 0.25 13.01
C ALA A 343 20.36 -0.52 11.69
N GLN A 344 20.47 -1.85 11.73
CA GLN A 344 20.26 -2.71 10.57
C GLN A 344 18.82 -2.65 10.06
N PHE A 345 17.83 -2.74 10.95
CA PHE A 345 16.41 -2.58 10.60
C PHE A 345 16.14 -1.19 10.01
N ILE A 346 16.64 -0.14 10.67
CA ILE A 346 16.46 1.24 10.21
C ILE A 346 17.09 1.43 8.83
N ASN A 347 18.27 0.87 8.58
CA ASN A 347 18.94 0.92 7.28
C ASN A 347 18.16 0.15 6.20
N MET A 348 17.60 -1.02 6.54
CA MET A 348 16.71 -1.76 5.65
C MET A 348 15.50 -0.90 5.25
N VAL A 349 14.81 -0.29 6.22
CA VAL A 349 13.65 0.59 5.94
C VAL A 349 14.08 1.80 5.10
N LYS A 350 15.22 2.44 5.41
CA LYS A 350 15.80 3.55 4.61
C LYS A 350 15.99 3.15 3.15
N ASN A 351 16.58 1.99 2.90
CA ASN A 351 16.82 1.48 1.56
C ASN A 351 15.52 1.17 0.81
N LEU A 352 14.53 0.54 1.47
CA LEU A 352 13.22 0.24 0.89
C LEU A 352 12.45 1.52 0.49
N LEU A 353 12.52 2.56 1.32
CA LEU A 353 11.84 3.83 1.07
C LEU A 353 12.55 4.61 -0.04
N SER A 354 13.87 4.81 0.08
CA SER A 354 14.68 5.62 -0.86
C SER A 354 14.82 5.02 -2.26
N SER A 355 14.74 3.69 -2.41
CA SER A 355 14.77 3.05 -3.73
C SER A 355 13.56 3.39 -4.59
N SER A 356 12.47 3.85 -3.97
CA SER A 356 11.20 4.06 -4.65
C SER A 356 11.24 5.25 -5.62
N LYS A 357 11.07 4.98 -6.91
CA LYS A 357 10.89 6.02 -7.94
C LYS A 357 9.50 5.95 -8.53
N TYR A 358 8.95 7.11 -8.85
CA TYR A 358 7.57 7.26 -9.31
C TYR A 358 7.51 7.87 -10.70
N SER A 359 6.54 7.40 -11.47
CA SER A 359 6.03 8.04 -12.68
C SER A 359 4.54 8.26 -12.50
N VAL A 360 4.04 9.43 -12.85
CA VAL A 360 2.61 9.73 -12.71
C VAL A 360 1.89 9.24 -13.96
N LEU A 361 0.86 8.43 -13.80
CA LEU A 361 0.07 7.96 -14.93
C LEU A 361 -0.94 9.04 -15.33
N PHE A 362 -0.66 9.79 -16.40
CA PHE A 362 -1.56 10.80 -16.95
C PHE A 362 -2.19 10.28 -18.24
N ASN A 363 -3.52 10.20 -18.29
CA ASN A 363 -4.29 9.69 -19.44
C ASN A 363 -3.79 8.32 -19.99
N GLY A 364 -3.31 7.45 -19.10
CA GLY A 364 -2.82 6.12 -19.44
C GLY A 364 -1.37 6.06 -19.94
N LYS A 365 -0.65 7.19 -19.95
CA LYS A 365 0.80 7.24 -20.23
C LYS A 365 1.56 7.61 -18.96
N PRO A 366 2.69 6.93 -18.65
CA PRO A 366 3.56 7.33 -17.56
C PRO A 366 4.31 8.62 -17.96
N CYS A 367 4.18 9.65 -17.15
CA CYS A 367 4.83 10.95 -17.33
C CYS A 367 5.70 11.27 -16.10
N GLY A 368 6.92 11.76 -16.35
CA GLY A 368 7.89 12.09 -15.32
C GLY A 368 8.56 10.88 -14.66
N TYR A 369 9.72 11.11 -14.06
CA TYR A 369 10.46 10.11 -13.29
C TYR A 369 11.20 10.83 -12.15
N PHE A 370 10.76 10.62 -10.91
CA PHE A 370 11.33 11.29 -9.74
C PHE A 370 11.35 10.38 -8.52
N GLY A 371 12.28 10.65 -7.60
CA GLY A 371 12.34 10.01 -6.29
C GLY A 371 11.47 10.72 -5.25
N GLN A 372 11.37 10.11 -4.08
CA GLN A 372 10.66 10.64 -2.92
C GLN A 372 11.66 10.88 -1.80
N SER A 373 11.49 11.95 -1.02
CA SER A 373 12.29 12.23 0.18
C SER A 373 11.48 12.24 1.48
N ARG A 374 10.16 12.10 1.37
CA ARG A 374 9.22 11.97 2.49
C ARG A 374 7.99 11.17 2.07
N GLY A 375 7.32 10.57 3.03
CA GLY A 375 6.06 9.83 2.86
C GLY A 375 6.27 8.34 2.65
N ILE A 376 5.21 7.57 2.85
CA ILE A 376 5.24 6.10 2.82
C ILE A 376 4.11 5.58 1.92
N LYS A 377 4.26 4.37 1.39
CA LYS A 377 3.39 3.86 0.32
C LYS A 377 2.13 3.21 0.89
N GLN A 378 0.95 3.78 0.66
CA GLN A 378 -0.33 3.19 1.14
C GLN A 378 -0.62 1.75 0.63
N ARG A 379 0.00 1.32 -0.47
CA ARG A 379 -0.22 -0.01 -1.07
C ARG A 379 0.84 -1.05 -0.70
N ASP A 380 1.77 -0.65 0.15
CA ASP A 380 2.81 -1.51 0.70
C ASP A 380 2.37 -2.00 2.09
N PRO A 381 2.26 -3.31 2.31
CA PRO A 381 1.95 -3.92 3.61
C PRO A 381 2.78 -3.43 4.80
N LEU A 382 4.06 -3.04 4.62
CA LEU A 382 4.89 -2.54 5.72
C LEU A 382 4.55 -1.09 6.10
N SER A 383 4.07 -0.31 5.13
CA SER A 383 3.83 1.12 5.32
C SER A 383 2.77 1.42 6.40
N PRO A 384 1.61 0.74 6.49
CA PRO A 384 0.68 0.92 7.60
C PRO A 384 1.31 0.70 8.98
N LEU A 385 2.20 -0.30 9.13
CA LEU A 385 2.85 -0.60 10.41
C LEU A 385 3.86 0.49 10.79
N LEU A 386 4.67 0.94 9.82
CA LEU A 386 5.56 2.09 10.02
C LEU A 386 4.81 3.38 10.32
N PHE A 387 3.64 3.56 9.70
CA PHE A 387 2.77 4.71 9.93
C PHE A 387 2.30 4.77 11.38
N ILE A 388 1.74 3.68 11.91
CA ILE A 388 1.24 3.66 13.29
C ILE A 388 2.37 3.82 14.31
N ILE A 389 3.56 3.25 14.06
CA ILE A 389 4.74 3.44 14.91
C ILE A 389 5.17 4.91 14.92
N SER A 390 5.14 5.57 13.76
CA SER A 390 5.44 7.00 13.69
C SER A 390 4.35 7.85 14.37
N ASN A 391 3.07 7.49 14.18
CA ASN A 391 1.94 8.18 14.79
C ASN A 391 1.90 7.98 16.32
N GLU A 392 2.54 6.93 16.84
CA GLU A 392 2.69 6.72 18.28
C GLU A 392 3.41 7.90 18.98
N GLY A 393 4.28 8.60 18.24
CA GLY A 393 4.89 9.85 18.71
C GLY A 393 3.86 10.95 19.01
N PHE A 394 2.77 11.04 18.24
CA PHE A 394 1.63 11.91 18.54
C PHE A 394 0.95 11.49 19.85
N SER A 395 0.57 10.21 19.94
CA SER A 395 -0.19 9.65 21.05
C SER A 395 0.53 9.81 22.40
N ARG A 396 1.83 9.52 22.44
CA ARG A 396 2.65 9.62 23.65
C ARG A 396 2.86 11.06 24.10
N ASN A 397 3.15 11.96 23.17
CA ASN A 397 3.30 13.38 23.50
C ASN A 397 1.98 14.00 23.96
N LEU A 398 0.86 13.64 23.33
CA LEU A 398 -0.46 14.10 23.76
C LEU A 398 -0.76 13.61 25.19
N LYS A 399 -0.58 12.31 25.47
CA LYS A 399 -0.73 11.75 26.83
C LYS A 399 0.14 12.45 27.86
N LYS A 400 1.40 12.76 27.53
CA LYS A 400 2.33 13.50 28.40
C LYS A 400 1.78 14.89 28.75
N LEU A 401 1.13 15.58 27.82
CA LEU A 401 0.51 16.88 28.10
C LEU A 401 -0.71 16.78 29.03
N PHE A 402 -1.49 15.71 28.90
CA PHE A 402 -2.58 15.41 29.84
C PHE A 402 -2.05 15.06 31.23
N SER A 403 -1.03 14.20 31.34
CA SER A 403 -0.46 13.81 32.63
C SER A 403 0.21 14.97 33.37
N LEU A 404 0.77 15.94 32.62
CA LEU A 404 1.32 17.18 33.19
C LEU A 404 0.24 18.24 33.51
N GLY A 405 -1.05 17.95 33.27
CA GLY A 405 -2.14 18.90 33.50
C GLY A 405 -2.13 20.12 32.57
N ARG A 406 -1.35 20.09 31.47
CA ARG A 406 -1.32 21.18 30.48
C ARG A 406 -2.59 21.16 29.62
N ILE A 407 -3.12 19.98 29.34
CA ILE A 407 -4.42 19.78 28.70
C ILE A 407 -5.35 19.14 29.74
N GLY A 408 -6.51 19.75 29.95
CA GLY A 408 -7.50 19.27 30.92
C GLY A 408 -8.26 18.06 30.38
N HIS A 409 -8.50 17.08 31.24
CA HIS A 409 -9.22 15.86 30.88
C HIS A 409 -10.69 16.10 30.56
N PHE A 410 -11.22 15.23 29.70
CA PHE A 410 -12.66 15.06 29.53
C PHE A 410 -13.29 14.49 30.80
N ASN A 411 -14.38 15.08 31.29
CA ASN A 411 -15.03 14.61 32.50
C ASN A 411 -15.97 13.42 32.21
N CYS A 412 -15.49 12.21 32.52
CA CYS A 412 -16.26 10.96 32.53
C CYS A 412 -16.71 10.52 33.93
N GLY A 413 -16.61 11.38 34.95
CA GLY A 413 -17.00 11.11 36.33
C GLY A 413 -15.85 10.68 37.25
N THR A 414 -16.16 10.41 38.53
CA THR A 414 -15.17 10.18 39.60
C THR A 414 -14.53 8.79 39.61
N LYS A 415 -15.03 7.83 38.82
CA LYS A 415 -14.51 6.44 38.74
C LYS A 415 -14.13 6.01 37.31
N SER A 416 -14.00 6.96 36.39
CA SER A 416 -13.70 6.67 34.98
C SER A 416 -12.21 6.71 34.69
N ILE A 417 -11.75 5.84 33.79
CA ILE A 417 -10.40 5.92 33.21
C ILE A 417 -10.35 7.16 32.31
N PRO A 418 -9.38 8.07 32.51
CA PRO A 418 -9.28 9.27 31.70
C PRO A 418 -8.74 8.93 30.30
N ILE A 419 -9.66 8.80 29.33
CA ILE A 419 -9.31 8.65 27.92
C ILE A 419 -8.92 10.01 27.36
N THR A 420 -7.75 10.09 26.72
CA THR A 420 -7.19 11.34 26.16
C THR A 420 -7.51 11.49 24.67
N HIS A 421 -7.39 10.40 23.92
CA HIS A 421 -7.67 10.34 22.50
C HIS A 421 -7.96 8.90 22.11
N LEU A 422 -8.45 8.71 20.88
CA LEU A 422 -8.56 7.44 20.19
C LEU A 422 -8.07 7.65 18.76
N SER A 423 -7.36 6.68 18.22
CA SER A 423 -6.88 6.70 16.84
C SER A 423 -7.21 5.40 16.13
N TYR A 424 -7.51 5.52 14.84
CA TYR A 424 -7.65 4.39 13.93
C TYR A 424 -6.95 4.76 12.63
N SER A 425 -5.71 4.32 12.46
CA SER A 425 -4.83 4.78 11.38
C SER A 425 -4.60 6.29 11.51
N ASP A 426 -5.11 7.09 10.58
CA ASP A 426 -5.00 8.53 10.45
C ASP A 426 -6.21 9.29 11.01
N ASP A 427 -7.33 8.59 11.28
CA ASP A 427 -8.47 9.16 12.00
C ASP A 427 -8.10 9.30 13.49
N ILE A 428 -8.15 10.52 14.03
CA ILE A 428 -7.86 10.81 15.43
C ILE A 428 -9.03 11.58 16.06
N ILE A 429 -9.48 11.11 17.22
CA ILE A 429 -10.49 11.77 18.05
C ILE A 429 -9.85 12.11 19.39
N ILE A 430 -9.88 13.38 19.80
CA ILE A 430 -9.32 13.86 21.07
C ILE A 430 -10.45 14.23 22.02
N PHE A 431 -10.31 13.83 23.28
CA PHE A 431 -11.25 14.10 24.35
C PHE A 431 -10.59 15.02 25.38
N SER A 432 -11.07 16.27 25.47
CA SER A 432 -10.45 17.31 26.29
C SER A 432 -11.50 18.14 27.03
N SER A 433 -11.05 18.91 28.02
CA SER A 433 -11.81 20.05 28.52
C SER A 433 -11.76 21.21 27.51
N GLY A 434 -12.85 21.98 27.44
CA GLY A 434 -12.99 23.20 26.65
C GLY A 434 -12.38 24.44 27.32
N HIS A 435 -11.62 24.29 28.41
CA HIS A 435 -11.00 25.41 29.10
C HIS A 435 -9.92 26.07 28.23
N ALA A 436 -9.88 27.41 28.20
CA ALA A 436 -9.05 28.18 27.26
C ALA A 436 -7.56 27.77 27.26
N ARG A 437 -6.96 27.55 28.45
CA ARG A 437 -5.56 27.12 28.56
C ARG A 437 -5.32 25.75 27.90
N SER A 438 -6.26 24.82 28.04
CA SER A 438 -6.15 23.49 27.42
C SER A 438 -6.21 23.57 25.90
N ILE A 439 -7.08 24.42 25.37
CA ILE A 439 -7.24 24.61 23.92
C ILE A 439 -6.02 25.28 23.30
N LEU A 440 -5.46 26.29 23.96
CA LEU A 440 -4.23 26.94 23.51
C LEU A 440 -3.04 25.97 23.51
N ASN A 441 -2.89 25.17 24.57
CA ASN A 441 -1.84 24.16 24.64
C ASN A 441 -2.03 23.06 23.60
N LEU A 442 -3.28 22.63 23.34
CA LEU A 442 -3.57 21.65 22.30
C LEU A 442 -3.25 22.22 20.92
N ARG A 443 -3.67 23.45 20.61
CA ARG A 443 -3.35 24.10 19.33
C ARG A 443 -1.84 24.16 19.10
N ARG A 444 -1.09 24.62 20.10
CA ARG A 444 0.38 24.68 20.03
C ARG A 444 0.98 23.30 19.80
N PHE A 445 0.50 22.28 20.50
CA PHE A 445 0.94 20.90 20.29
C PHE A 445 0.68 20.41 18.85
N LEU A 446 -0.50 20.72 18.28
CA LEU A 446 -0.83 20.38 16.90
C LEU A 446 0.07 21.11 15.89
N GLU A 447 0.40 22.38 16.15
CA GLU A 447 1.35 23.16 15.34
C GLU A 447 2.76 22.54 15.41
N ASP A 448 3.26 22.27 16.62
CA ASP A 448 4.57 21.65 16.84
C ASP A 448 4.64 20.25 16.21
N TYR A 449 3.59 19.43 16.34
CA TYR A 449 3.54 18.10 15.74
C TYR A 449 3.61 18.15 14.21
N GLN A 450 2.89 19.07 13.56
CA GLN A 450 2.95 19.23 12.11
C GLN A 450 4.37 19.62 11.65
N LEU A 451 5.06 20.48 12.41
CA LEU A 451 6.45 20.86 12.11
C LEU A 451 7.42 19.70 12.27
N VAL A 452 7.29 18.93 13.35
CA VAL A 452 8.18 17.80 13.69
C VAL A 452 7.98 16.63 12.73
N SER A 453 6.73 16.20 12.52
CA SER A 453 6.40 15.02 11.72
C SER A 453 6.30 15.28 10.21
N GLY A 454 6.10 16.53 9.80
CA GLY A 454 5.73 16.91 8.44
C GLY A 454 4.30 16.61 8.04
N GLN A 455 3.53 15.93 8.90
CA GLN A 455 2.11 15.74 8.64
C GLN A 455 1.37 17.08 8.72
N THR A 456 0.24 17.18 8.02
CA THR A 456 -0.58 18.40 8.01
C THR A 456 -2.01 18.08 8.39
N ILE A 457 -2.60 18.89 9.26
CA ILE A 457 -4.00 18.79 9.65
C ILE A 457 -4.85 19.56 8.65
N ASN A 458 -5.90 18.93 8.15
CA ASN A 458 -6.94 19.60 7.39
C ASN A 458 -7.95 20.24 8.36
N TYR A 459 -7.72 21.50 8.73
CA TYR A 459 -8.58 22.23 9.66
C TYR A 459 -10.03 22.40 9.18
N GLN A 460 -10.27 22.42 7.86
CA GLN A 460 -11.62 22.55 7.29
C GLN A 460 -12.41 21.23 7.35
N LYS A 461 -11.73 20.08 7.26
CA LYS A 461 -12.35 18.76 7.41
C LYS A 461 -12.38 18.27 8.85
N SER A 462 -11.44 18.74 9.66
CA SER A 462 -11.45 18.58 11.11
C SER A 462 -12.68 19.28 11.69
N SER A 463 -13.14 18.85 12.86
CA SER A 463 -14.32 19.46 13.49
C SER A 463 -14.32 19.23 14.99
N PHE A 464 -15.03 20.07 15.71
CA PHE A 464 -15.22 19.90 17.15
C PHE A 464 -16.69 19.86 17.54
N VAL A 465 -16.95 19.18 18.65
CA VAL A 465 -18.29 18.95 19.21
C VAL A 465 -18.26 19.27 20.69
N VAL A 466 -19.28 20.01 21.15
CA VAL A 466 -19.48 20.39 22.56
C VAL A 466 -20.83 19.88 23.07
N GLY A 467 -21.02 19.92 24.39
CA GLY A 467 -22.31 19.60 25.01
C GLY A 467 -23.45 20.50 24.50
N LYS A 468 -24.67 19.97 24.48
CA LYS A 468 -25.89 20.65 23.99
C LYS A 468 -26.20 21.97 24.70
N LYS A 469 -25.70 22.14 25.93
CA LYS A 469 -25.89 23.34 26.76
C LYS A 469 -24.76 24.37 26.59
N ALA A 470 -23.82 24.16 25.68
CA ALA A 470 -22.75 25.11 25.41
C ALA A 470 -23.32 26.39 24.79
N ASN A 471 -22.93 27.55 25.34
CA ASN A 471 -23.34 28.85 24.81
C ASN A 471 -22.58 29.16 23.51
N ILE A 472 -23.22 29.87 22.57
CA ILE A 472 -22.63 30.36 21.32
C ILE A 472 -21.30 31.11 21.52
N ILE A 473 -21.15 31.84 22.64
CA ILE A 473 -19.89 32.54 22.96
C ILE A 473 -18.73 31.55 23.14
N LEU A 474 -18.96 30.42 23.80
CA LEU A 474 -17.95 29.38 23.97
C LEU A 474 -17.63 28.73 22.62
N ILE A 475 -18.65 28.43 21.82
CA ILE A 475 -18.49 27.84 20.49
C ILE A 475 -17.64 28.75 19.59
N ASN A 476 -17.94 30.05 19.55
CA ASN A 476 -17.18 31.02 18.76
C ASN A 476 -15.72 31.14 19.23
N LYS A 477 -15.48 31.13 20.55
CA LYS A 477 -14.12 31.12 21.11
C LYS A 477 -13.35 29.87 20.72
N LEU A 478 -13.98 28.69 20.79
CA LEU A 478 -13.38 27.43 20.39
C LEU A 478 -13.09 27.38 18.89
N GLN A 479 -14.02 27.86 18.07
CA GLN A 479 -13.85 27.93 16.62
C GLN A 479 -12.69 28.85 16.22
N GLN A 480 -12.55 30.01 16.86
CA GLN A 480 -11.40 30.90 16.65
C GLN A 480 -10.08 30.29 17.14
N ALA A 481 -10.10 29.64 18.31
CA ALA A 481 -8.89 29.06 18.89
C ALA A 481 -8.39 27.82 18.13
N LEU A 482 -9.29 26.93 17.70
CA LEU A 482 -8.95 25.69 16.99
C LEU A 482 -8.86 25.87 15.47
N ASN A 483 -9.45 26.94 14.93
CA ASN A 483 -9.64 27.14 13.48
C ASN A 483 -10.39 25.99 12.80
N MET A 484 -11.34 25.36 13.50
CA MET A 484 -12.11 24.21 13.02
C MET A 484 -13.61 24.51 13.04
N PRO A 485 -14.41 24.00 12.09
CA PRO A 485 -15.85 24.12 12.12
C PRO A 485 -16.47 23.39 13.33
N PHE A 486 -17.45 24.03 13.95
CA PHE A 486 -18.34 23.38 14.92
C PHE A 486 -19.31 22.43 14.20
N LYS A 487 -19.46 21.21 14.71
CA LYS A 487 -20.53 20.30 14.28
C LYS A 487 -21.55 20.10 15.41
N ALA A 488 -22.80 20.46 15.13
CA ALA A 488 -23.91 20.11 15.99
C ALA A 488 -24.20 18.61 15.93
N TRP A 489 -24.72 18.05 17.03
CA TRP A 489 -25.20 16.68 17.07
C TRP A 489 -26.37 16.49 16.10
N SER A 490 -26.17 15.79 14.99
CA SER A 490 -27.27 15.17 14.24
C SER A 490 -27.58 13.82 14.88
N SER A 491 -28.62 13.75 15.69
CA SER A 491 -29.19 12.49 16.16
C SER A 491 -29.90 11.81 14.99
N ASN A 492 -29.19 10.94 14.29
CA ASN A 492 -29.79 9.89 13.48
C ASN A 492 -29.48 8.54 14.13
#